data_AF-D0IIP7-F1
#
_entry.id   AF-D0IIP7-F1
#
_cell.length_a   1.000
_cell.length_b   1.000
_cell.length_c   1.000
_cell.angle_alpha   90.00
_cell.angle_beta   90.00
_cell.angle_gamma   90.00
#
_symmetry.space_group_name_H-M   'P 1'
#
loop_
_entity.id
_entity.type
_entity.pdbx_description
1 polymer ?
#
loop_
_entity_poly.entity_id
_entity_poly.type
_entity_poly.pdbx_seq_one_letter_code
_entity_poly.pdbx_strand_id
1 'polypeptide(L)' 'MAGLKGIVGGELKGYTEMLMEARNIAVERLIEDAVKLNADAIVGIRFTTSSVTDGASEILVFGTAVKLRT' A
#
# COMPACT_ATOMS: atom_id res chain seq x y z
N MET A 1 18.95 -21.45 13.91
CA MET A 1 19.74 -20.40 14.59
C MET A 1 19.57 -19.10 13.81
N ALA A 2 18.68 -18.21 14.27
CA ALA A 2 18.43 -16.90 13.66
C ALA A 2 18.45 -15.82 14.76
N GLY A 3 19.48 -15.84 15.60
CA GLY A 3 19.79 -14.77 16.55
C GLY A 3 21.02 -14.04 16.05
N LEU A 4 20.85 -12.78 15.63
CA LEU A 4 21.82 -11.67 15.50
C LEU A 4 21.61 -10.70 14.30
N LYS A 5 20.40 -10.60 13.73
CA LYS A 5 20.11 -9.50 12.74
C LYS A 5 19.12 -8.44 13.22
N GLY A 6 18.70 -8.48 14.49
CA GLY A 6 17.78 -7.49 15.07
C GLY A 6 18.44 -6.28 15.75
N ILE A 7 19.78 -6.22 15.85
CA ILE A 7 20.47 -5.24 16.71
C ILE A 7 21.25 -4.16 15.91
N VAL A 8 21.35 -4.27 14.57
CA VAL A 8 22.02 -3.25 13.75
C VAL A 8 20.97 -2.46 12.96
N GLY A 9 20.17 -1.68 13.69
CA GLY A 9 19.80 -0.29 13.42
C GLY A 9 19.37 0.20 12.03
N GLY A 10 19.04 -0.67 11.09
CA GLY A 10 18.45 -0.27 9.81
C GLY A 10 17.20 -1.08 9.60
N GLU A 11 16.13 -0.45 9.13
CA GLU A 11 15.05 -1.19 8.49
C GLU A 11 15.65 -2.28 7.60
N LEU A 12 15.02 -3.46 7.57
CA LEU A 12 15.37 -4.48 6.59
C LEU A 12 15.13 -3.85 5.21
N LYS A 13 16.16 -3.24 4.61
CA LYS A 13 16.01 -2.35 3.45
C LYS A 13 15.20 -2.99 2.32
N GLY A 14 15.43 -4.28 2.07
CA GLY A 14 14.65 -5.05 1.10
C GLY A 14 13.19 -5.30 1.49
N TYR A 15 12.87 -5.35 2.79
CA TYR A 15 11.49 -5.41 3.29
C TYR A 15 10.79 -4.05 3.13
N THR A 16 11.47 -2.94 3.43
CA THR A 16 10.93 -1.59 3.15
C THR A 16 10.68 -1.39 1.66
N GLU A 17 11.63 -1.76 0.81
CA GLU A 17 11.49 -1.71 -0.66
C GLU A 17 10.29 -2.54 -1.14
N MET A 18 10.15 -3.77 -0.64
CA MET A 18 9.00 -4.63 -0.95
C MET A 18 7.66 -4.01 -0.54
N LEU A 19 7.57 -3.43 0.67
CA LEU A 19 6.35 -2.77 1.13
C LEU A 19 6.03 -1.52 0.31
N MET A 20 7.05 -0.77 -0.13
CA MET A 20 6.85 0.38 -1.02
C MET A 20 6.32 -0.06 -2.38
N GLU A 21 6.88 -1.12 -2.97
CA GLU A 21 6.39 -1.69 -4.23
C GLU A 21 4.95 -2.18 -4.12
N ALA A 22 4.64 -2.96 -3.08
CA ALA A 22 3.28 -3.44 -2.81
C ALA A 22 2.28 -2.27 -2.64
N ARG A 23 2.69 -1.19 -1.96
CA ARG A 23 1.87 0.01 -1.81
C ARG A 23 1.59 0.68 -3.15
N ASN A 24 2.58 0.78 -4.03
CA ASN A 24 2.42 1.41 -5.34
C ASN A 24 1.46 0.60 -6.22
N ILE A 25 1.61 -0.74 -6.25
CA ILE A 25 0.70 -1.63 -6.96
C ILE A 25 -0.75 -1.48 -6.45
N ALA A 26 -0.93 -1.38 -5.13
CA ALA A 26 -2.26 -1.18 -4.54
C ALA A 26 -2.88 0.16 -4.98
N VAL A 27 -2.08 1.23 -5.05
CA VAL A 27 -2.53 2.54 -5.54
C VAL A 27 -2.87 2.53 -7.02
N GLU A 28 -2.08 1.85 -7.86
CA GLU A 28 -2.38 1.70 -9.29
C GLU A 28 -3.74 1.06 -9.50
N ARG A 29 -4.04 -0.03 -8.78
CA ARG A 29 -5.35 -0.70 -8.83
C ARG A 29 -6.49 0.22 -8.39
N LEU A 30 -6.29 1.01 -7.33
CA LEU A 30 -7.28 1.99 -6.88
C LEU A 30 -7.57 3.05 -7.96
N ILE A 31 -6.54 3.52 -8.65
CA ILE A 31 -6.66 4.49 -9.74
C ILE A 31 -7.38 3.85 -10.93
N GLU A 32 -7.01 2.62 -11.33
CA GLU A 32 -7.68 1.90 -12.41
C GLU A 32 -9.19 1.76 -12.15
N ASP A 33 -9.57 1.45 -10.92
CA ASP A 33 -10.98 1.35 -10.54
C ASP A 33 -11.70 2.71 -10.57
N ALA A 34 -11.04 3.78 -10.12
CA ALA A 34 -11.60 5.13 -10.23
C ALA A 34 -11.75 5.60 -11.69
N VAL A 35 -10.81 5.23 -12.57
CA VAL A 35 -10.89 5.50 -14.01
C VAL A 35 -12.07 4.77 -14.65
N LYS A 36 -12.32 3.51 -14.29
CA LYS A 36 -13.51 2.76 -14.75
C LYS A 36 -14.82 3.42 -14.34
N LEU A 37 -14.83 4.13 -13.21
CA LEU A 37 -15.97 4.92 -12.73
C LEU A 37 -16.07 6.32 -13.38
N ASN A 38 -15.18 6.65 -14.32
CA ASN A 38 -15.01 7.99 -14.89
C ASN A 38 -14.77 9.06 -13.81
N ALA A 39 -14.13 8.77 -12.68
CA ALA A 39 -13.84 9.78 -11.67
C ALA A 39 -12.65 10.68 -12.08
N ASP A 40 -12.61 11.91 -11.55
CA ASP A 40 -11.49 12.84 -11.78
C ASP A 40 -10.50 12.83 -10.59
N ALA A 41 -10.95 12.40 -9.41
CA ALA A 41 -10.13 12.31 -8.21
C ALA A 41 -10.61 11.19 -7.28
N ILE A 42 -9.72 10.78 -6.35
CA ILE A 42 -10.05 9.90 -5.22
C ILE A 42 -9.79 10.68 -3.94
N VAL A 43 -10.81 10.84 -3.10
CA VAL A 43 -10.72 11.55 -1.81
C VAL A 43 -10.84 10.59 -0.64
N GLY A 44 -10.33 11.00 0.52
CA GLY A 44 -10.41 10.20 1.74
C GLY A 44 -9.66 8.88 1.66
N ILE A 45 -8.53 8.85 0.94
CA ILE A 45 -7.70 7.65 0.81
C ILE A 45 -7.22 7.20 2.20
N ARG A 46 -7.36 5.89 2.48
CA ARG A 46 -6.82 5.24 3.67
C ARG A 46 -6.02 4.01 3.26
N PHE A 47 -4.88 3.84 3.93
CA PHE A 47 -4.08 2.64 3.86
C PHE A 47 -4.29 1.85 5.14
N THR A 48 -4.44 0.54 5.01
CA THR A 48 -4.40 -0.38 6.14
C THR A 48 -3.43 -1.51 5.80
N THR A 49 -2.71 -1.97 6.81
CA THR A 49 -1.85 -3.14 6.69
C THR A 49 -2.31 -4.19 7.69
N SER A 50 -2.14 -5.46 7.33
CA SER A 50 -2.39 -6.57 8.23
C SER A 50 -1.28 -7.60 8.04
N SER A 51 -0.91 -8.28 9.11
CA SER A 51 -0.04 -9.44 9.04
C SER A 51 -0.89 -10.66 8.71
N VAL A 52 -0.71 -11.23 7.53
CA VAL A 52 -1.53 -12.34 7.03
C VAL A 52 -0.96 -13.69 7.48
N THR A 53 0.37 -13.80 7.52
CA THR A 53 1.10 -14.96 8.04
C THR A 53 2.50 -14.55 8.48
N ASP A 54 3.25 -15.44 9.12
CA ASP A 54 4.64 -15.18 9.52
C ASP A 54 5.48 -14.76 8.30
N GLY A 55 5.94 -13.51 8.32
CA GLY A 55 6.74 -12.92 7.23
C GLY A 55 5.96 -12.39 6.03
N ALA A 56 4.61 -12.41 6.04
CA ALA A 56 3.80 -11.81 4.98
C ALA A 56 2.86 -10.74 5.55
N SER A 57 2.94 -9.54 4.97
CA SER A 57 2.02 -8.44 5.26
C SER A 57 1.24 -8.06 4.01
N GLU A 58 -0.05 -7.79 4.18
CA GLU A 58 -0.88 -7.21 3.13
C GLU A 58 -0.95 -5.69 3.28
N ILE A 59 -1.12 -5.01 2.13
CA ILE A 59 -1.42 -3.58 2.06
C ILE A 59 -2.73 -3.44 1.31
N LEU A 60 -3.72 -2.86 1.98
CA LEU A 60 -4.99 -2.48 1.37
C LEU A 60 -5.06 -0.96 1.29
N VAL A 61 -5.67 -0.47 0.22
CA VAL A 61 -5.97 0.93 0.03
C VAL A 61 -7.40 1.09 -0.45
N PHE A 62 -8.11 2.08 0.08
CA PHE A 62 -9.45 2.42 -0.35
C PHE A 62 -9.70 3.92 -0.22
N GLY A 63 -10.69 4.43 -0.94
CA GLY A 63 -11.07 5.84 -0.95
C GLY A 63 -12.39 6.04 -1.68
N THR A 64 -12.80 7.30 -1.86
CA THR A 64 -14.03 7.66 -2.56
C THR A 64 -13.69 8.31 -3.89
N ALA A 65 -14.12 7.69 -5.00
CA ALA A 65 -13.98 8.25 -6.34
C ALA A 65 -15.00 9.38 -6.55
N VAL A 66 -14.55 10.55 -7.02
CA VAL A 66 -15.39 11.75 -7.18
C VAL A 66 -15.22 12.39 -8.55
N LYS A 67 -16.30 13.03 -9.04
CA LYS A 67 -16.27 13.97 -10.17
C LYS A 67 -16.12 15.38 -9.65
N LEU A 68 -15.17 16.13 -10.19
CA LEU A 68 -14.98 17.53 -9.85
C LEU A 68 -15.86 18.39 -10.76
N ARG A 69 -16.54 19.38 -10.18
CA ARG A 69 -17.30 20.37 -10.95
C ARG A 69 -16.43 21.62 -11.06
N THR A 70 -15.96 21.90 -12.27
CA THR A 70 -15.30 23.15 -12.62
C THR A 70 -16.33 24.19 -13.03
#